data_AF-A0A3D4ERB2-F1
#
_entry.id   AF-A0A3D4ERB2-F1
#
_cell.length_a   1.000
_cell.length_b   1.000
_cell.length_c   1.000
_cell.angle_alpha   90.00
_cell.angle_beta   90.00
_cell.angle_gamma   90.00
#
_symmetry.space_group_name_H-M   'P 1'
#
loop_
_entity.id
_entity.type
_entity.pdbx_description
1 polymer ?
#
loop_
_entity_poly.entity_id
_entity_poly.type
_entity_poly.pdbx_seq_one_letter_code
_entity_poly.pdbx_strand_id
1 'polypeptide(L)'
;MGKRLLSIILFLTVSSTAFSQADDVISELEDSFEEYENAFKKCKQALNYINEAFNQSTIADVQSQASYAEGEISSAKRYAGYAEDEANDAEREANDIDCDNSKSYAGEAEDYFYTAKRALSNALSEISNASYEEDGDYLTNYLSNSRSYINKAIQNLNYGVDELNKAAKSLNNCAGANIESGGKSIDCDDFTDYITSNGYRKINISIYTLDSEWLQDVTAYTYDYKTYVVAKIKVPNSYTTRTYIFCDIPSTNWSNFQYGGYSQRETYGERFHDNIIDYKCNCE
;
A
#
# COMPACT_ATOMS: atom_id res chain seq x y z
N MET A 1 6.50 75.81 6.32
CA MET A 1 7.38 74.71 5.85
C MET A 1 7.36 73.64 6.94
N GLY A 2 6.80 72.47 6.65
CA GLY A 2 6.62 71.41 7.67
C GLY A 2 5.44 70.49 7.38
N LYS A 3 5.42 69.86 6.19
CA LYS A 3 4.55 68.70 5.94
C LYS A 3 5.18 67.51 6.67
N ARG A 4 4.45 66.86 7.58
CA ARG A 4 4.78 65.50 8.02
C ARG A 4 3.58 64.60 7.74
N LEU A 5 3.87 63.55 6.98
CA LEU A 5 2.98 62.57 6.41
C LEU A 5 2.08 61.92 7.46
N LEU A 6 0.79 61.77 7.13
CA LEU A 6 -0.04 60.69 7.65
C LEU A 6 0.52 59.37 7.12
N SER A 7 1.06 58.53 8.00
CA SER A 7 1.22 57.10 7.71
C SER A 7 -0.08 56.40 8.06
N ILE A 8 -0.87 56.07 7.02
CA ILE A 8 -1.97 55.12 7.12
C ILE A 8 -1.32 53.73 7.19
N ILE A 9 -1.29 53.13 8.37
CA ILE A 9 -0.97 51.72 8.53
C ILE A 9 -2.24 50.96 8.15
N LEU A 10 -2.28 50.51 6.90
CA LEU A 10 -3.24 49.53 6.42
C LEU A 10 -2.77 48.16 6.96
N PHE A 11 -3.26 47.75 8.13
CA PHE A 11 -3.14 46.36 8.56
C PHE A 11 -4.01 45.52 7.63
N LEU A 12 -3.36 44.87 6.67
CA LEU A 12 -3.92 43.76 5.91
C LEU A 12 -4.24 42.63 6.89
N THR A 13 -5.52 42.53 7.27
CA THR A 13 -6.09 41.35 7.91
C THR A 13 -6.19 40.25 6.87
N VAL A 14 -5.10 39.51 6.65
CA VAL A 14 -5.07 38.30 5.83
C VAL A 14 -4.76 37.14 6.77
N SER A 15 -5.75 36.67 7.54
CA SER A 15 -5.51 35.53 8.46
C SER A 15 -6.75 34.73 8.87
N SER A 16 -7.92 34.89 8.25
CA SER A 16 -9.11 34.10 8.64
C SER A 16 -9.73 33.28 7.52
N THR A 17 -9.57 33.67 6.25
CA THR A 17 -10.15 32.93 5.11
C THR A 17 -9.29 31.73 4.71
N ALA A 18 -7.97 31.90 4.67
CA ALA A 18 -7.04 30.81 4.32
C ALA A 18 -7.01 29.66 5.32
N PHE A 19 -7.33 29.92 6.61
CA PHE A 19 -7.42 28.86 7.62
C PHE A 19 -8.67 28.00 7.45
N SER A 20 -9.82 28.62 7.14
CA SER A 20 -11.08 27.88 6.92
C SER A 20 -11.00 26.96 5.69
N GLN A 21 -10.30 27.38 4.64
CA GLN A 21 -10.18 26.58 3.41
C GLN A 21 -9.14 25.46 3.54
N ALA A 22 -8.13 25.63 4.41
CA ALA A 22 -7.22 24.53 4.73
C ALA A 22 -7.93 23.43 5.53
N ASP A 23 -8.89 23.79 6.39
CA ASP A 23 -9.71 22.82 7.12
C ASP A 23 -10.58 21.97 6.17
N ASP A 24 -11.07 22.56 5.07
CA ASP A 24 -11.81 21.82 4.05
C ASP A 24 -10.91 20.74 3.40
N VAL A 25 -9.70 21.10 2.95
CA VAL A 25 -8.73 20.11 2.42
C VAL A 25 -8.40 19.02 3.45
N ILE A 26 -8.26 19.38 4.73
CA ILE A 26 -8.01 18.41 5.80
C ILE A 26 -9.16 17.40 5.88
N SER A 27 -10.40 17.88 5.89
CA SER A 27 -11.59 17.03 5.98
C SER A 27 -11.64 16.03 4.83
N GLU A 28 -11.45 16.50 3.59
CA GLU A 28 -11.50 15.62 2.41
C GLU A 28 -10.37 14.57 2.41
N LEU A 29 -9.17 14.94 2.88
CA LEU A 29 -8.08 13.99 3.06
C LEU A 29 -8.40 12.94 4.13
N GLU A 30 -8.99 13.34 5.26
CA GLU A 30 -9.40 12.44 6.35
C GLU A 30 -10.49 11.47 5.91
N ASP A 31 -11.52 11.97 5.20
CA ASP A 31 -12.59 11.15 4.66
C ASP A 31 -12.05 10.16 3.60
N SER A 32 -11.14 10.60 2.74
CA SER A 32 -10.45 9.72 1.78
C SER A 32 -9.64 8.62 2.49
N PHE A 33 -8.95 8.93 3.59
CA PHE A 33 -8.26 7.94 4.41
C PHE A 33 -9.22 6.90 5.00
N GLU A 34 -10.33 7.32 5.59
CA GLU A 34 -11.33 6.42 6.18
C GLU A 34 -11.87 5.45 5.11
N GLU A 35 -12.18 5.96 3.93
CA GLU A 35 -12.74 5.15 2.85
C GLU A 35 -11.72 4.19 2.23
N TYR A 36 -10.44 4.60 2.14
CA TYR A 36 -9.34 3.69 1.84
C TYR A 36 -9.29 2.53 2.86
N GLU A 37 -9.33 2.81 4.16
CA GLU A 37 -9.23 1.77 5.19
C GLU A 37 -10.40 0.78 5.11
N ASN A 38 -11.61 1.30 4.88
CA ASN A 38 -12.81 0.50 4.65
C ASN A 38 -12.65 -0.40 3.41
N ALA A 39 -12.17 0.16 2.28
CA ALA A 39 -11.91 -0.59 1.06
C ALA A 39 -10.87 -1.70 1.27
N PHE A 40 -9.77 -1.37 1.95
CA PHE A 40 -8.68 -2.28 2.24
C PHE A 40 -9.14 -3.46 3.11
N LYS A 41 -9.85 -3.18 4.21
CA LYS A 41 -10.42 -4.20 5.10
C LYS A 41 -11.34 -5.16 4.35
N LYS A 42 -12.15 -4.63 3.43
CA LYS A 42 -13.05 -5.43 2.60
C LYS A 42 -12.32 -6.30 1.59
N CYS A 43 -11.24 -5.80 0.98
CA CYS A 43 -10.35 -6.62 0.17
C CYS A 43 -9.77 -7.80 0.98
N LYS A 44 -9.32 -7.57 2.21
CA LYS A 44 -8.77 -8.62 3.08
C LYS A 44 -9.81 -9.68 3.46
N GLN A 45 -11.03 -9.26 3.77
CA GLN A 45 -12.14 -10.18 4.04
C GLN A 45 -12.46 -11.05 2.81
N ALA A 46 -12.50 -10.47 1.61
CA ALA A 46 -12.69 -11.21 0.37
C ALA A 46 -11.58 -12.25 0.13
N LEU A 47 -10.33 -11.89 0.35
CA LEU A 47 -9.19 -12.82 0.23
C LEU A 47 -9.30 -14.00 1.19
N ASN A 48 -9.78 -13.78 2.41
CA ASN A 48 -10.00 -14.85 3.37
C ASN A 48 -11.05 -15.85 2.86
N TYR A 49 -12.19 -15.36 2.37
CA TYR A 49 -13.22 -16.23 1.78
C TYR A 49 -12.71 -17.00 0.56
N ILE A 50 -11.93 -16.36 -0.32
CA ILE A 50 -11.31 -17.04 -1.47
C ILE A 50 -10.34 -18.15 -1.00
N ASN A 51 -9.55 -17.89 0.04
CA ASN A 51 -8.64 -18.89 0.59
C ASN A 51 -9.40 -20.04 1.27
N GLU A 52 -10.50 -19.76 1.97
CA GLU A 52 -11.39 -20.78 2.52
C GLU A 52 -12.02 -21.63 1.42
N ALA A 53 -12.40 -21.03 0.30
CA ALA A 53 -12.91 -21.70 -0.88
C ALA A 53 -11.95 -22.81 -1.37
N PHE A 54 -10.65 -22.53 -1.46
CA PHE A 54 -9.65 -23.53 -1.87
C PHE A 54 -9.51 -24.72 -0.91
N ASN A 55 -10.02 -24.61 0.32
CA ASN A 55 -9.98 -25.67 1.32
C ASN A 55 -11.28 -26.49 1.38
N GLN A 56 -12.31 -26.13 0.60
CA GLN A 56 -13.58 -26.84 0.61
C GLN A 56 -13.52 -28.14 -0.21
N SER A 57 -14.38 -29.09 0.17
CA SER A 57 -14.42 -30.42 -0.46
C SER A 57 -15.56 -30.58 -1.47
N THR A 58 -16.50 -29.64 -1.53
CA THR A 58 -17.64 -29.69 -2.44
C THR A 58 -17.75 -28.39 -3.22
N ILE A 59 -18.17 -28.48 -4.50
CA ILE A 59 -18.38 -27.31 -5.36
C ILE A 59 -19.35 -26.31 -4.73
N ALA A 60 -20.43 -26.79 -4.12
CA ALA A 60 -21.43 -25.94 -3.48
C ALA A 60 -20.84 -25.10 -2.33
N ASP A 61 -19.96 -25.70 -1.52
CA ASP A 61 -19.27 -24.96 -0.45
C ASP A 61 -18.30 -23.93 -1.03
N VAL A 62 -17.62 -24.26 -2.13
CA VAL A 62 -16.73 -23.30 -2.81
C VAL A 62 -17.52 -22.11 -3.39
N GLN A 63 -18.63 -22.37 -4.07
CA GLN A 63 -19.51 -21.34 -4.63
C GLN A 63 -20.10 -20.44 -3.54
N SER A 64 -20.43 -21.02 -2.38
CA SER A 64 -20.88 -20.27 -1.20
C SER A 64 -19.82 -19.28 -0.73
N GLN A 65 -18.57 -19.75 -0.60
CA GLN A 65 -17.43 -18.89 -0.25
C GLN A 65 -17.14 -17.82 -1.30
N ALA A 66 -17.23 -18.17 -2.59
CA ALA A 66 -17.12 -17.20 -3.69
C ALA A 66 -18.19 -16.11 -3.60
N SER A 67 -19.43 -16.47 -3.27
CA SER A 67 -20.54 -15.53 -3.09
C SER A 67 -20.31 -14.58 -1.91
N TYR A 68 -19.72 -15.06 -0.80
CA TYR A 68 -19.32 -14.17 0.31
C TYR A 68 -18.20 -13.22 -0.11
N ALA A 69 -17.18 -13.73 -0.80
CA ALA A 69 -16.11 -12.90 -1.35
C ALA A 69 -16.65 -11.82 -2.31
N GLU A 70 -17.61 -12.17 -3.16
CA GLU A 70 -18.27 -11.25 -4.09
C GLU A 70 -18.90 -10.04 -3.38
N GLY A 71 -19.62 -10.28 -2.29
CA GLY A 71 -20.21 -9.20 -1.48
C GLY A 71 -19.16 -8.27 -0.86
N GLU A 72 -18.05 -8.84 -0.40
CA GLU A 72 -16.93 -8.05 0.16
C GLU A 72 -16.20 -7.26 -0.93
N ILE A 73 -15.94 -7.84 -2.11
CA ILE A 73 -15.32 -7.14 -3.26
C ILE A 73 -16.21 -6.01 -3.75
N SER A 74 -17.52 -6.23 -3.84
CA SER A 74 -18.47 -5.19 -4.22
C SER A 74 -18.46 -4.02 -3.23
N SER A 75 -18.34 -4.31 -1.93
CA SER A 75 -18.23 -3.28 -0.90
C SER A 75 -16.90 -2.55 -1.00
N ALA A 76 -15.78 -3.27 -1.14
CA ALA A 76 -14.45 -2.71 -1.34
C ALA A 76 -14.42 -1.75 -2.54
N LYS A 77 -15.02 -2.15 -3.66
CA LYS A 77 -15.10 -1.34 -4.89
C LYS A 77 -15.81 -0.01 -4.66
N ARG A 78 -16.90 -0.04 -3.89
CA ARG A 78 -17.66 1.16 -3.54
C ARG A 78 -16.83 2.10 -2.69
N TYR A 79 -16.20 1.59 -1.63
CA TYR A 79 -15.35 2.39 -0.76
C TYR A 79 -14.12 2.96 -1.48
N ALA A 80 -13.49 2.19 -2.36
CA ALA A 80 -12.43 2.71 -3.23
C ALA A 80 -12.91 3.85 -4.14
N GLY A 81 -14.19 3.82 -4.55
CA GLY A 81 -14.80 4.91 -5.30
C GLY A 81 -15.05 6.15 -4.46
N TYR A 82 -15.46 5.99 -3.20
CA TYR A 82 -15.59 7.14 -2.29
C TYR A 82 -14.21 7.75 -1.98
N ALA A 83 -13.20 6.93 -1.69
CA ALA A 83 -11.83 7.42 -1.49
C ALA A 83 -11.29 8.21 -2.70
N GLU A 84 -11.59 7.76 -3.93
CA GLU A 84 -11.30 8.48 -5.17
C GLU A 84 -12.03 9.82 -5.25
N ASP A 85 -13.33 9.84 -4.96
CA ASP A 85 -14.13 11.06 -4.98
C ASP A 85 -13.60 12.08 -3.94
N GLU A 86 -13.35 11.67 -2.69
CA GLU A 86 -12.80 12.57 -1.66
C GLU A 86 -11.38 13.04 -1.97
N ALA A 87 -10.55 12.22 -2.63
CA ALA A 87 -9.24 12.65 -3.10
C ALA A 87 -9.33 13.73 -4.20
N ASN A 88 -10.33 13.63 -5.09
CA ASN A 88 -10.61 14.67 -6.09
C ASN A 88 -11.07 15.98 -5.43
N ASP A 89 -11.89 15.88 -4.39
CA ASP A 89 -12.37 17.04 -3.62
C ASP A 89 -11.19 17.71 -2.90
N ALA A 90 -10.33 16.93 -2.25
CA ALA A 90 -9.07 17.43 -1.67
C ALA A 90 -8.16 18.12 -2.71
N GLU A 91 -8.06 17.58 -3.94
CA GLU A 91 -7.32 18.23 -5.03
C GLU A 91 -7.89 19.62 -5.34
N ARG A 92 -9.22 19.70 -5.51
CA ARG A 92 -9.92 20.94 -5.85
C ARG A 92 -9.76 21.99 -4.75
N GLU A 93 -9.98 21.62 -3.50
CA GLU A 93 -9.84 22.53 -2.37
C GLU A 93 -8.37 22.98 -2.20
N ALA A 94 -7.40 22.08 -2.40
CA ALA A 94 -5.98 22.43 -2.33
C ALA A 94 -5.57 23.41 -3.45
N ASN A 95 -6.18 23.30 -4.63
CA ASN A 95 -6.01 24.25 -5.72
C ASN A 95 -6.54 25.65 -5.36
N ASP A 96 -7.66 25.72 -4.67
CA ASP A 96 -8.31 27.00 -4.32
C ASP A 96 -7.54 27.81 -3.26
N ILE A 97 -6.62 27.18 -2.55
CA ILE A 97 -5.69 27.82 -1.61
C ILE A 97 -4.24 27.91 -2.13
N ASP A 98 -4.03 27.71 -3.44
CA ASP A 98 -2.72 27.75 -4.11
C ASP A 98 -1.67 26.77 -3.51
N CYS A 99 -2.12 25.61 -3.01
CA CYS A 99 -1.25 24.56 -2.48
C CYS A 99 -0.89 23.50 -3.53
N ASP A 100 -0.17 23.92 -4.57
CA ASP A 100 0.15 23.12 -5.78
C ASP A 100 0.66 21.70 -5.51
N ASN A 101 1.55 21.53 -4.52
CA ASN A 101 2.09 20.21 -4.19
C ASN A 101 1.04 19.31 -3.54
N SER A 102 0.21 19.85 -2.64
CA SER A 102 -0.86 19.09 -1.98
C SER A 102 -1.90 18.66 -3.00
N LYS A 103 -2.30 19.59 -3.88
CA LYS A 103 -3.12 19.32 -5.06
C LYS A 103 -2.55 18.18 -5.90
N SER A 104 -1.28 18.27 -6.31
CA SER A 104 -0.66 17.25 -7.15
C SER A 104 -0.70 15.86 -6.51
N TYR A 105 -0.39 15.76 -5.22
CA TYR A 105 -0.42 14.47 -4.53
C TYR A 105 -1.84 13.94 -4.32
N ALA A 106 -2.83 14.80 -4.05
CA ALA A 106 -4.23 14.40 -3.98
C ALA A 106 -4.73 13.86 -5.34
N GLY A 107 -4.39 14.52 -6.44
CA GLY A 107 -4.71 14.03 -7.79
C GLY A 107 -4.01 12.70 -8.14
N GLU A 108 -2.77 12.51 -7.71
CA GLU A 108 -2.10 11.20 -7.84
C GLU A 108 -2.81 10.10 -7.00
N ALA A 109 -3.32 10.44 -5.81
CA ALA A 109 -4.10 9.52 -4.99
C ALA A 109 -5.42 9.11 -5.67
N GLU A 110 -6.15 10.08 -6.23
CA GLU A 110 -7.36 9.85 -7.04
C GLU A 110 -7.10 8.82 -8.15
N ASP A 111 -6.04 9.04 -8.94
CA ASP A 111 -5.66 8.14 -10.05
C ASP A 111 -5.40 6.69 -9.58
N TYR A 112 -4.76 6.54 -8.42
CA TYR A 112 -4.51 5.23 -7.83
C TYR A 112 -5.79 4.58 -7.32
N PHE A 113 -6.67 5.32 -6.63
CA PHE A 113 -7.96 4.79 -6.16
C PHE A 113 -8.88 4.40 -7.32
N TYR A 114 -8.90 5.19 -8.39
CA TYR A 114 -9.56 4.82 -9.65
C TYR A 114 -9.02 3.51 -10.22
N THR A 115 -7.70 3.36 -10.24
CA THR A 115 -7.04 2.13 -10.71
C THR A 115 -7.39 0.92 -9.83
N ALA A 116 -7.46 1.10 -8.51
CA ALA A 116 -7.91 0.09 -7.57
C ALA A 116 -9.38 -0.31 -7.83
N LYS A 117 -10.28 0.66 -7.98
CA LYS A 117 -11.70 0.45 -8.32
C LYS A 117 -11.87 -0.36 -9.60
N ARG A 118 -11.04 -0.12 -10.62
CA ARG A 118 -11.03 -0.91 -11.87
C ARG A 118 -10.55 -2.34 -11.64
N ALA A 119 -9.49 -2.53 -10.87
CA ALA A 119 -9.01 -3.86 -10.52
C ALA A 119 -10.09 -4.66 -9.75
N LEU A 120 -10.80 -4.03 -8.80
CA LEU A 120 -11.92 -4.65 -8.08
C LEU A 120 -13.09 -4.98 -9.00
N SER A 121 -13.32 -4.20 -10.05
CA SER A 121 -14.33 -4.53 -11.06
C SER A 121 -14.00 -5.80 -11.83
N ASN A 122 -12.71 -6.01 -12.16
CA ASN A 122 -12.26 -7.25 -12.78
C ASN A 122 -12.34 -8.42 -11.80
N ALA A 123 -11.93 -8.22 -10.54
CA ALA A 123 -12.07 -9.23 -9.50
C ALA A 123 -13.53 -9.69 -9.31
N LEU A 124 -14.46 -8.73 -9.37
CA LEU A 124 -15.89 -8.99 -9.28
C LEU A 124 -16.38 -9.80 -10.48
N SER A 125 -15.92 -9.48 -11.69
CA SER A 125 -16.28 -10.27 -12.88
C SER A 125 -15.83 -11.72 -12.77
N GLU A 126 -14.62 -11.97 -12.27
CA GLU A 126 -14.10 -13.33 -12.08
C GLU A 126 -14.84 -14.07 -10.96
N ILE A 127 -15.07 -13.42 -9.81
CA ILE A 127 -15.72 -14.07 -8.67
C ILE A 127 -17.20 -14.40 -8.95
N SER A 128 -17.92 -13.53 -9.67
CA SER A 128 -19.29 -13.80 -10.08
C SER A 128 -19.36 -15.03 -10.99
N ASN A 129 -18.36 -15.26 -11.87
CA ASN A 129 -18.30 -16.49 -12.66
C ASN A 129 -18.05 -17.71 -11.77
N ALA A 130 -17.16 -17.59 -10.77
CA ALA A 130 -16.90 -18.67 -9.81
C ALA A 130 -18.14 -19.07 -8.98
N SER A 131 -19.00 -18.11 -8.62
CA SER A 131 -20.23 -18.34 -7.84
C SER A 131 -21.24 -19.28 -8.55
N TYR A 132 -21.12 -19.47 -9.86
CA TYR A 132 -22.03 -20.33 -10.65
C TYR A 132 -21.33 -21.47 -11.40
N GLU A 133 -20.00 -21.59 -11.30
CA GLU A 133 -19.23 -22.60 -12.04
C GLU A 133 -19.31 -23.98 -11.37
N GLU A 134 -19.59 -25.02 -12.15
CA GLU A 134 -19.72 -26.39 -11.66
C GLU A 134 -18.46 -27.23 -11.91
N ASP A 135 -17.59 -26.80 -12.82
CA ASP A 135 -16.33 -27.46 -13.09
C ASP A 135 -15.22 -26.95 -12.16
N GLY A 136 -14.61 -27.88 -11.42
CA GLY A 136 -13.60 -27.56 -10.41
C GLY A 136 -12.34 -26.88 -10.95
N ASP A 137 -11.94 -27.17 -12.20
CA ASP A 137 -10.74 -26.58 -12.80
C ASP A 137 -11.01 -25.12 -13.20
N TYR A 138 -12.16 -24.84 -13.83
CA TYR A 138 -12.57 -23.47 -14.15
C TYR A 138 -12.80 -22.63 -12.90
N LEU A 139 -13.42 -23.21 -11.89
CA LEU A 139 -13.67 -22.55 -10.62
C LEU A 139 -12.35 -22.14 -9.93
N THR A 140 -11.35 -23.03 -9.93
CA THR A 140 -10.01 -22.75 -9.41
C THR A 140 -9.33 -21.59 -10.15
N ASN A 141 -9.50 -21.54 -11.47
CA ASN A 141 -8.96 -20.45 -12.30
C ASN A 141 -9.63 -19.11 -11.98
N TYR A 142 -10.96 -19.05 -11.92
CA TYR A 142 -11.70 -17.82 -11.60
C TYR A 142 -11.34 -17.28 -10.21
N LEU A 143 -11.28 -18.15 -9.19
CA LEU A 143 -10.85 -17.76 -7.84
C LEU A 143 -9.42 -17.21 -7.84
N SER A 144 -8.51 -17.85 -8.56
CA SER A 144 -7.10 -17.41 -8.65
C SER A 144 -6.96 -16.07 -9.35
N ASN A 145 -7.70 -15.85 -10.44
CA ASN A 145 -7.74 -14.58 -11.16
C ASN A 145 -8.34 -13.47 -10.30
N SER A 146 -9.47 -13.74 -9.66
CA SER A 146 -10.12 -12.79 -8.73
C SER A 146 -9.16 -12.38 -7.62
N ARG A 147 -8.49 -13.35 -6.98
CA ARG A 147 -7.45 -13.10 -5.98
C ARG A 147 -6.35 -12.18 -6.52
N SER A 148 -5.84 -12.46 -7.72
CA SER A 148 -4.81 -11.62 -8.36
C SER A 148 -5.27 -10.17 -8.56
N TYR A 149 -6.51 -9.96 -9.00
CA TYR A 149 -7.06 -8.61 -9.17
C TYR A 149 -7.33 -7.87 -7.85
N ILE A 150 -7.82 -8.56 -6.81
CA ILE A 150 -7.98 -7.96 -5.47
C ILE A 150 -6.63 -7.48 -4.94
N ASN A 151 -5.61 -8.29 -5.13
CA ASN A 151 -4.26 -7.99 -4.73
C ASN A 151 -3.66 -6.79 -5.48
N LYS A 152 -3.92 -6.70 -6.79
CA LYS A 152 -3.60 -5.49 -7.56
C LYS A 152 -4.36 -4.27 -7.04
N ALA A 153 -5.62 -4.43 -6.64
CA ALA A 153 -6.38 -3.33 -6.05
C ALA A 153 -5.78 -2.86 -4.73
N ILE A 154 -5.43 -3.78 -3.82
CA ILE A 154 -4.74 -3.47 -2.57
C ILE A 154 -3.45 -2.68 -2.82
N GLN A 155 -2.63 -3.10 -3.78
CA GLN A 155 -1.40 -2.39 -4.11
C GLN A 155 -1.67 -0.94 -4.52
N ASN A 156 -2.71 -0.71 -5.35
CA ASN A 156 -3.07 0.64 -5.78
C ASN A 156 -3.72 1.46 -4.64
N LEU A 157 -4.54 0.84 -3.79
CA LEU A 157 -5.05 1.48 -2.57
C LEU A 157 -3.89 2.01 -1.72
N ASN A 158 -2.81 1.23 -1.56
CA ASN A 158 -1.65 1.67 -0.80
C ASN A 158 -0.88 2.80 -1.49
N TYR A 159 -0.73 2.76 -2.82
CA TYR A 159 -0.12 3.89 -3.51
C TYR A 159 -0.96 5.15 -3.35
N GLY A 160 -2.29 5.04 -3.40
CA GLY A 160 -3.18 6.15 -3.09
C GLY A 160 -2.95 6.71 -1.68
N VAL A 161 -2.90 5.85 -0.66
CA VAL A 161 -2.67 6.29 0.73
C VAL A 161 -1.29 6.93 0.95
N ASP A 162 -0.26 6.44 0.26
CA ASP A 162 1.08 7.05 0.28
C ASP A 162 1.06 8.47 -0.31
N GLU A 163 0.31 8.69 -1.39
CA GLU A 163 0.14 10.01 -1.98
C GLU A 163 -0.71 10.93 -1.09
N LEU A 164 -1.81 10.45 -0.48
CA LEU A 164 -2.57 11.21 0.51
C LEU A 164 -1.68 11.67 1.69
N ASN A 165 -0.80 10.81 2.17
CA ASN A 165 0.15 11.14 3.24
C ASN A 165 1.12 12.25 2.81
N LYS A 166 1.57 12.26 1.55
CA LYS A 166 2.37 13.37 1.00
C LYS A 166 1.54 14.63 0.82
N ALA A 167 0.28 14.51 0.39
CA ALA A 167 -0.65 15.62 0.25
C ALA A 167 -0.86 16.33 1.60
N ALA A 168 -1.13 15.56 2.65
CA ALA A 168 -1.29 16.05 4.02
C ALA A 168 -0.01 16.74 4.54
N LYS A 169 1.15 16.11 4.35
CA LYS A 169 2.44 16.70 4.74
C LYS A 169 2.73 18.00 3.98
N SER A 170 2.40 18.05 2.69
CA SER A 170 2.58 19.25 1.89
C SER A 170 1.62 20.36 2.29
N LEU A 171 0.38 20.01 2.63
CA LEU A 171 -0.61 20.97 3.13
C LEU A 171 -0.11 21.65 4.42
N ASN A 172 0.50 20.90 5.33
CA ASN A 172 1.13 21.46 6.53
C ASN A 172 2.19 22.53 6.17
N ASN A 173 3.05 22.24 5.20
CA ASN A 173 4.06 23.19 4.75
C ASN A 173 3.47 24.42 4.05
N CYS A 174 2.34 24.26 3.37
CA CYS A 174 1.68 25.31 2.59
C CYS A 174 0.83 26.25 3.46
N ALA A 175 -0.03 25.68 4.30
CA ALA A 175 -1.06 26.41 5.05
C ALA A 175 -0.82 26.41 6.58
N GLY A 176 0.23 25.75 7.08
CA GLY A 176 0.47 25.60 8.52
C GLY A 176 -0.53 24.66 9.21
N ALA A 177 -1.23 23.84 8.43
CA ALA A 177 -2.22 22.87 8.90
C ALA A 177 -1.56 21.69 9.62
N ASN A 178 -2.01 21.33 10.82
CA ASN A 178 -1.56 20.10 11.48
C ASN A 178 -2.53 18.97 11.17
N ILE A 179 -2.16 18.13 10.20
CA ILE A 179 -2.75 16.80 10.01
C ILE A 179 -1.83 15.79 10.68
N GLU A 180 -2.35 15.02 11.64
CA GLU A 180 -1.73 13.75 12.00
C GLU A 180 -2.03 12.79 10.85
N SER A 181 -1.03 12.38 10.07
CA SER A 181 -1.21 11.47 8.92
C SER A 181 -2.13 10.30 9.29
N GLY A 182 -3.32 10.25 8.68
CA GLY A 182 -4.43 9.41 9.14
C GLY A 182 -4.43 7.98 8.58
N GLY A 183 -3.90 7.77 7.37
CA GLY A 183 -3.87 6.46 6.74
C GLY A 183 -2.66 5.64 7.18
N LYS A 184 -2.89 4.62 8.01
CA LYS A 184 -1.85 3.63 8.32
C LYS A 184 -1.51 2.84 7.07
N SER A 185 -0.23 2.83 6.70
CA SER A 185 0.25 1.90 5.67
C SER A 185 0.06 0.46 6.17
N ILE A 186 -0.03 -0.49 5.23
CA ILE A 186 -0.24 -1.92 5.54
C ILE A 186 0.66 -2.41 6.68
N ASP A 187 0.11 -3.26 7.56
CA ASP A 187 0.89 -4.04 8.52
C ASP A 187 1.92 -4.93 7.81
N CYS A 188 3.18 -4.88 8.22
CA CYS A 188 4.25 -5.62 7.54
C CYS A 188 4.01 -7.12 7.44
N ASP A 189 3.30 -7.74 8.38
CA ASP A 189 2.99 -9.16 8.36
C ASP A 189 1.98 -9.45 7.24
N ASP A 190 0.97 -8.59 7.09
CA ASP A 190 -0.01 -8.69 6.00
C ASP A 190 0.63 -8.52 4.61
N PHE A 191 1.57 -7.56 4.47
CA PHE A 191 2.32 -7.40 3.22
C PHE A 191 3.24 -8.59 2.94
N THR A 192 3.85 -9.14 3.99
CA THR A 192 4.70 -10.32 3.90
C THR A 192 3.91 -11.53 3.43
N ASP A 193 2.76 -11.79 4.04
CA ASP A 193 1.88 -12.90 3.67
C ASP A 193 1.39 -12.75 2.23
N TYR A 194 1.10 -11.51 1.82
CA TYR A 194 0.73 -11.20 0.45
C TYR A 194 1.83 -11.57 -0.56
N ILE A 195 3.05 -11.05 -0.36
CA ILE A 195 4.18 -11.31 -1.26
C ILE A 195 4.56 -12.78 -1.29
N THR A 196 4.52 -13.46 -0.14
CA THR A 196 4.84 -14.89 -0.06
C THR A 196 3.80 -15.77 -0.76
N SER A 197 2.53 -15.37 -0.74
CA SER A 197 1.43 -16.12 -1.37
C SER A 197 1.31 -15.88 -2.88
N ASN A 198 1.71 -14.70 -3.38
CA ASN A 198 1.46 -14.29 -4.76
C ASN A 198 2.73 -14.08 -5.59
N GLY A 199 3.87 -13.87 -4.95
CA GLY A 199 5.15 -13.69 -5.63
C GLY A 199 5.72 -15.01 -6.13
N TYR A 200 6.38 -14.97 -7.29
CA TYR A 200 7.20 -16.08 -7.76
C TYR A 200 8.44 -16.20 -6.87
N ARG A 201 8.49 -17.26 -6.04
CA ARG A 201 9.64 -17.54 -5.18
C ARG A 201 10.87 -17.84 -6.06
N LYS A 202 11.89 -16.99 -5.95
CA LYS A 202 13.16 -17.15 -6.68
C LYS A 202 14.08 -18.16 -6.01
N ILE A 203 14.45 -17.86 -4.76
CA ILE A 203 15.42 -18.66 -4.00
C ILE A 203 15.22 -18.41 -2.51
N ASN A 204 15.57 -19.39 -1.71
CA ASN A 204 15.69 -19.30 -0.27
C ASN A 204 17.12 -19.66 0.13
N ILE A 205 17.72 -18.84 0.98
CA ILE A 205 19.03 -19.05 1.57
C ILE A 205 18.83 -19.17 3.07
N SER A 206 19.05 -20.38 3.60
CA SER A 206 18.86 -20.68 5.02
C SER A 206 20.12 -20.45 5.84
N ILE A 207 19.98 -20.45 7.17
CA ILE A 207 21.05 -20.22 8.15
C ILE A 207 22.35 -20.98 7.85
N TYR A 208 22.27 -22.25 7.42
CA TYR A 208 23.44 -23.09 7.16
C TYR A 208 24.30 -22.57 6.00
N THR A 209 23.72 -21.77 5.11
CA THR A 209 24.41 -21.13 3.98
C THR A 209 24.74 -19.68 4.27
N LEU A 210 23.94 -18.99 5.09
CA LEU A 210 24.13 -17.58 5.40
C LEU A 210 25.38 -17.30 6.23
N ASP A 211 25.84 -18.25 7.05
CA ASP A 211 27.01 -18.08 7.94
C ASP A 211 26.98 -16.73 8.68
N SER A 212 25.82 -16.43 9.27
CA SER A 212 25.54 -15.16 9.94
C SER A 212 24.99 -15.41 11.34
N GLU A 213 25.51 -14.68 12.33
CA GLU A 213 25.07 -14.78 13.72
C GLU A 213 23.66 -14.18 13.96
N TRP A 214 23.18 -13.35 13.03
CA TRP A 214 21.93 -12.60 13.18
C TRP A 214 20.92 -12.81 12.04
N LEU A 215 21.36 -13.18 10.84
CA LEU A 215 20.48 -13.42 9.68
C LEU A 215 20.20 -14.92 9.54
N GLN A 216 18.93 -15.32 9.64
CA GLN A 216 18.54 -16.72 9.83
C GLN A 216 17.91 -17.36 8.59
N ASP A 217 17.14 -16.58 7.83
CA ASP A 217 16.53 -17.02 6.57
C ASP A 217 16.36 -15.81 5.66
N VAL A 218 16.61 -15.98 4.38
CA VAL A 218 16.34 -14.96 3.35
C VAL A 218 15.67 -15.62 2.18
N THR A 219 14.44 -15.20 1.87
CA THR A 219 13.70 -15.67 0.70
C THR A 219 13.37 -14.51 -0.22
N ALA A 220 13.74 -14.64 -1.49
CA ALA A 220 13.38 -13.66 -2.52
C ALA A 220 12.13 -14.09 -3.29
N TYR A 221 11.29 -13.12 -3.57
CA TYR A 221 10.09 -13.24 -4.39
C TYR A 221 10.15 -12.20 -5.52
N THR A 222 9.58 -12.54 -6.66
CA THR A 222 9.33 -11.59 -7.74
C THR A 222 7.84 -11.43 -7.93
N TYR A 223 7.36 -10.20 -7.83
CA TYR A 223 5.97 -9.84 -8.05
C TYR A 223 5.96 -8.52 -8.84
N ASP A 224 5.14 -8.45 -9.90
CA ASP A 224 5.05 -7.28 -10.80
C ASP A 224 6.42 -6.73 -11.26
N TYR A 225 7.32 -7.61 -11.71
CA TYR A 225 8.69 -7.30 -12.14
C TYR A 225 9.60 -6.66 -11.07
N LYS A 226 9.13 -6.54 -9.82
CA LYS A 226 9.91 -6.07 -8.67
C LYS A 226 10.39 -7.25 -7.83
N THR A 227 11.52 -7.06 -7.14
CA THR A 227 12.07 -8.08 -6.23
C THR A 227 11.78 -7.70 -4.79
N TYR A 228 11.18 -8.62 -4.06
CA TYR A 228 10.91 -8.49 -2.64
C TYR A 228 11.74 -9.52 -1.89
N VAL A 229 12.22 -9.16 -0.71
CA VAL A 229 12.98 -10.07 0.15
C VAL A 229 12.30 -10.15 1.49
N VAL A 230 12.00 -11.38 1.92
CA VAL A 230 11.52 -11.68 3.27
C VAL A 230 12.68 -12.30 4.03
N ALA A 231 13.08 -11.67 5.13
CA ALA A 231 14.19 -12.13 5.96
C ALA A 231 13.77 -12.37 7.41
N LYS A 232 14.27 -13.47 7.99
CA LYS A 232 14.16 -13.74 9.43
C LYS A 232 15.44 -13.28 10.11
N ILE A 233 15.32 -12.30 11.00
CA ILE A 233 16.44 -11.69 11.71
C ILE A 233 16.31 -11.98 13.20
N LYS A 234 17.40 -12.41 13.83
CA LYS A 234 17.48 -12.66 15.27
C LYS A 234 17.32 -11.36 16.05
N VAL A 235 16.48 -11.40 17.08
CA VAL A 235 16.33 -10.26 18.00
C VAL A 235 17.57 -10.18 18.90
N PRO A 236 18.19 -9.01 19.09
CA PRO A 236 19.37 -8.87 19.94
C PRO A 236 19.15 -9.48 21.32
N ASN A 237 20.13 -10.25 21.81
CA ASN A 237 20.08 -10.95 23.11
C ASN A 237 18.90 -11.92 23.29
N SER A 238 18.29 -12.39 22.20
CA SER A 238 17.19 -13.36 22.24
C SER A 238 17.49 -14.59 21.38
N TYR A 239 16.82 -15.70 21.67
CA TYR A 239 16.75 -16.87 20.78
C TYR A 239 15.61 -16.77 19.76
N THR A 240 14.80 -15.72 19.84
CA THR A 240 13.69 -15.48 18.92
C THR A 240 14.14 -14.72 17.68
N THR A 241 13.40 -14.91 16.60
CA THR A 241 13.56 -14.20 15.33
C THR A 241 12.30 -13.38 15.04
N ARG A 242 12.48 -12.29 14.29
CA ARG A 242 11.39 -11.50 13.71
C ARG A 242 11.52 -11.52 12.19
N THR A 243 10.39 -11.60 11.51
CA THR A 243 10.32 -11.52 10.05
C THR A 243 10.28 -10.05 9.63
N TYR A 244 10.99 -9.73 8.56
CA TYR A 244 11.01 -8.42 7.94
C TYR A 244 10.87 -8.57 6.43
N ILE A 245 10.22 -7.62 5.80
CA ILE A 245 10.11 -7.54 4.35
C ILE A 245 10.82 -6.30 3.81
N PHE A 246 11.48 -6.49 2.68
CA PHE A 246 12.27 -5.49 1.97
C PHE A 246 11.74 -5.39 0.53
N CYS A 247 11.51 -4.17 0.08
CA CYS A 247 10.73 -3.81 -1.09
C CYS A 247 11.61 -3.35 -2.25
N ASP A 248 11.15 -3.60 -3.47
CA ASP A 248 11.65 -2.97 -4.70
C ASP A 248 13.17 -3.07 -4.89
N ILE A 249 13.73 -4.22 -4.54
CA ILE A 249 15.18 -4.44 -4.55
C ILE A 249 15.69 -4.47 -5.99
N PRO A 250 16.65 -3.60 -6.35
CA PRO A 250 17.25 -3.61 -7.68
C PRO A 250 17.90 -4.96 -7.99
N SER A 251 17.80 -5.40 -9.24
CA SER A 251 18.35 -6.70 -9.65
C SER A 251 19.86 -6.82 -9.39
N THR A 252 20.59 -5.71 -9.51
CA THR A 252 22.02 -5.61 -9.16
C THR A 252 22.27 -5.84 -7.68
N ASN A 253 21.47 -5.23 -6.79
CA ASN A 253 21.59 -5.39 -5.35
C ASN A 253 21.29 -6.83 -4.94
N TRP A 254 20.21 -7.41 -5.49
CA TRP A 254 19.89 -8.82 -5.28
C TRP A 254 21.02 -9.75 -5.75
N SER A 255 21.56 -9.52 -6.95
CA SER A 255 22.67 -10.30 -7.51
C SER A 255 23.93 -10.20 -6.64
N ASN A 256 24.27 -9.00 -6.18
CA ASN A 256 25.43 -8.78 -5.31
C ASN A 256 25.26 -9.48 -3.95
N PHE A 257 24.05 -9.45 -3.38
CA PHE A 257 23.75 -10.21 -2.17
C PHE A 257 23.95 -11.72 -2.42
N GLN A 258 23.34 -12.25 -3.47
CA GLN A 258 23.32 -13.69 -3.75
C GLN A 258 24.70 -14.26 -4.11
N TYR A 259 25.42 -13.61 -5.03
CA TYR A 259 26.65 -14.15 -5.62
C TYR A 259 27.92 -13.48 -5.10
N GLY A 260 27.81 -12.33 -4.42
CA GLY A 260 28.93 -11.47 -4.08
C GLY A 260 29.43 -10.65 -5.28
N GLY A 261 30.01 -9.48 -5.00
CA GLY A 261 30.72 -8.65 -5.99
C GLY A 261 32.24 -8.82 -5.94
N TYR A 262 32.94 -8.35 -6.98
CA TYR A 262 34.40 -8.16 -6.93
C TYR A 262 34.73 -7.25 -5.74
N SER A 263 35.56 -7.72 -4.80
CA SER A 263 35.99 -7.03 -3.56
C SER A 263 34.95 -6.83 -2.44
N GLN A 264 33.80 -7.51 -2.48
CA GLN A 264 32.82 -7.43 -1.39
C GLN A 264 33.17 -8.32 -0.18
N ARG A 265 32.70 -7.90 1.00
CA ARG A 265 32.91 -8.58 2.29
C ARG A 265 32.42 -10.03 2.26
N GLU A 266 33.06 -10.90 3.03
CA GLU A 266 33.00 -12.35 2.86
C GLU A 266 31.65 -12.97 3.27
N THR A 267 30.95 -12.40 4.25
CA THR A 267 29.76 -13.04 4.84
C THR A 267 28.44 -12.61 4.18
N TYR A 268 27.38 -13.44 4.24
CA TYR A 268 26.06 -13.01 3.76
C TYR A 268 25.44 -11.93 4.65
N GLY A 269 25.76 -11.91 5.95
CA GLY A 269 25.27 -10.86 6.85
C GLY A 269 25.74 -9.47 6.41
N GLU A 270 27.03 -9.34 6.09
CA GLU A 270 27.58 -8.08 5.58
C GLU A 270 27.00 -7.70 4.22
N ARG A 271 26.89 -8.66 3.29
CA ARG A 271 26.27 -8.43 1.98
C ARG A 271 24.80 -8.03 2.08
N PHE A 272 24.06 -8.61 3.02
CA PHE A 272 22.67 -8.23 3.28
C PHE A 272 22.59 -6.79 3.78
N HIS A 273 23.48 -6.41 4.69
CA HIS A 273 23.56 -5.04 5.18
C HIS A 273 23.88 -4.06 4.04
N ASP A 274 24.87 -4.37 3.20
CA ASP A 274 25.31 -3.44 2.15
C ASP A 274 24.33 -3.32 0.97
N ASN A 275 23.48 -4.34 0.72
CA ASN A 275 22.66 -4.39 -0.50
C ASN A 275 21.14 -4.41 -0.26
N ILE A 276 20.68 -4.83 0.91
CA ILE A 276 19.27 -5.16 1.17
C ILE A 276 18.67 -4.36 2.34
N ILE A 277 19.43 -4.11 3.42
CA ILE A 277 18.86 -3.59 4.68
C ILE A 277 18.13 -2.24 4.53
N ASP A 278 18.64 -1.38 3.65
CA ASP A 278 18.10 -0.04 3.42
C ASP A 278 16.79 -0.05 2.61
N TYR A 279 16.43 -1.20 2.03
CA TYR A 279 15.20 -1.39 1.27
C TYR A 279 14.03 -1.86 2.15
N LYS A 280 14.11 -1.66 3.47
CA LYS A 280 13.02 -2.07 4.37
C LYS A 280 11.72 -1.42 3.91
N CYS A 281 10.67 -2.22 3.73
CA CYS A 281 9.37 -1.70 3.30
C CYS A 281 8.83 -0.69 4.33
N ASN A 282 8.12 0.33 3.83
CA ASN A 282 7.40 1.29 4.65
C ASN A 282 6.03 0.73 5.08
N CYS A 283 6.07 -0.35 5.86
CA CYS A 283 4.91 -0.96 6.49
C CYS A 283 5.03 -0.81 8.02
N GLU A 284 3.90 -0.68 8.72
CA GLU A 284 3.85 -0.56 10.18
C GLU A 284 4.04 -1.91 10.90
#